data_AF-A0A935XJY2-F1
#
_entry.id   AF-A0A935XJY2-F1
#
_cell.length_a   1.000
_cell.length_b   1.000
_cell.length_c   1.000
_cell.angle_alpha   90.00
_cell.angle_beta   90.00
_cell.angle_gamma   90.00
#
_symmetry.space_group_name_H-M   'P 1'
#
loop_
_entity.id
_entity.type
_entity.pdbx_description
1 polymer ?
#
loop_
_entity_poly.entity_id
_entity_poly.type
_entity_poly.pdbx_seq_one_letter_code
_entity_poly.pdbx_strand_id
1 'polypeptide(L)' 'MSKPASTTRRPSRKVSKTFRLAPGKVAAAQRILGTSTATETIEAALDMVVFRQELLDGSRALFGMAITSPDAA' A
#
# COMPACT_ATOMS: atom_id res chain seq x y z
N MET A 1 9.75 3.00 -26.10
CA MET A 1 9.00 3.64 -25.00
C MET A 1 8.18 2.56 -24.30
N SER A 2 8.70 1.94 -23.24
CA SER A 2 7.97 0.88 -22.53
C SER A 2 6.93 1.52 -21.61
N LYS A 3 5.66 1.15 -21.83
CA LYS A 3 4.51 1.53 -21.01
C LYS A 3 4.75 1.01 -19.59
N PRO A 4 4.61 1.81 -18.51
CA PRO A 4 4.68 1.25 -17.17
C PRO A 4 3.56 0.22 -17.04
N ALA A 5 3.93 -1.02 -16.76
CA ALA A 5 2.98 -2.09 -16.58
C ALA A 5 2.12 -1.74 -15.36
N SER A 6 0.88 -1.30 -15.60
CA SER A 6 -0.14 -1.32 -14.56
C SER A 6 -0.37 -2.78 -14.20
N THR A 7 0.32 -3.25 -13.16
CA THR A 7 0.07 -4.56 -12.59
C THR A 7 -1.26 -4.49 -11.87
N THR A 8 -2.35 -4.69 -12.61
CA THR A 8 -3.65 -5.00 -12.03
C THR A 8 -3.47 -6.30 -11.24
N ARG A 9 -3.27 -6.19 -9.93
CA ARG A 9 -3.06 -7.33 -9.03
C ARG A 9 -4.37 -8.12 -9.01
N ARG A 10 -4.38 -9.25 -9.72
CA ARG A 10 -5.55 -10.14 -9.76
C ARG A 10 -5.87 -10.55 -8.31
N PRO A 11 -7.13 -10.43 -7.84
CA PRO A 11 -7.45 -10.69 -6.45
C PRO A 11 -7.13 -12.15 -6.12
N SER A 12 -6.22 -12.37 -5.18
CA SER A 12 -5.90 -13.71 -4.68
C SER A 12 -7.10 -14.27 -3.92
N ARG A 13 -7.29 -15.59 -4.01
CA ARG A 13 -8.34 -16.29 -3.26
C ARG A 13 -8.18 -16.02 -1.76
N LYS A 14 -9.19 -15.40 -1.14
CA LYS A 14 -9.24 -15.19 0.31
C LYS A 14 -9.48 -16.51 1.03
N VAL A 15 -8.79 -16.72 2.15
CA VAL A 15 -8.96 -17.89 3.02
C VAL A 15 -9.28 -17.38 4.43
N SER A 16 -10.32 -17.91 5.04
CA SER A 16 -10.66 -17.56 6.42
C SER A 16 -9.55 -18.01 7.37
N LYS A 17 -9.18 -17.11 8.28
CA LYS A 17 -8.21 -17.39 9.35
C LYS A 17 -8.72 -16.78 10.64
N THR A 18 -8.52 -17.49 11.74
CA THR A 18 -8.92 -17.04 13.07
C THR A 18 -7.71 -16.51 13.83
N PHE A 19 -7.77 -15.25 14.25
CA PHE A 19 -6.71 -14.60 15.02
C PHE A 19 -7.26 -14.00 16.30
N ARG A 20 -6.46 -14.03 17.37
CA ARG A 20 -6.73 -13.22 18.57
C ARG A 20 -6.06 -11.87 18.40
N LEU A 21 -6.85 -10.81 18.35
CA LEU A 21 -6.37 -9.44 18.17
C LEU A 21 -6.83 -8.58 19.33
N ALA A 22 -6.03 -7.58 19.68
CA ALA A 22 -6.44 -6.57 20.65
C ALA A 22 -7.49 -5.65 19.99
N PRO A 23 -8.73 -5.57 20.50
CA PRO A 23 -9.80 -4.81 19.85
C PRO A 23 -9.47 -3.32 19.73
N GLY A 24 -8.77 -2.75 20.71
CA GLY A 24 -8.31 -1.36 20.66
C GLY A 24 -7.35 -1.06 19.50
N LYS A 25 -6.50 -2.03 19.11
CA LYS A 25 -5.60 -1.87 17.95
C LYS A 25 -6.37 -1.87 16.63
N VAL A 26 -7.37 -2.75 16.51
CA VAL A 26 -8.24 -2.80 15.31
C VAL A 26 -9.04 -1.51 15.18
N ALA A 27 -9.64 -1.02 16.27
CA ALA A 27 -10.40 0.23 16.27
C ALA A 27 -9.53 1.46 15.93
N ALA A 28 -8.28 1.49 16.41
CA ALA A 28 -7.34 2.56 16.05
C ALA A 28 -7.00 2.52 14.55
N ALA A 29 -6.69 1.34 14.02
CA ALA A 29 -6.40 1.17 12.60
C ALA A 29 -7.63 1.50 11.71
N GLN A 30 -8.84 1.10 12.11
CA GLN A 30 -10.08 1.47 11.41
C GLN A 30 -10.23 2.99 11.25
N ARG A 31 -9.99 3.75 12.32
CA ARG A 31 -10.07 5.21 12.29
C ARG A 31 -9.02 5.84 11.39
N ILE A 32 -7.80 5.32 11.41
CA ILE A 32 -6.69 5.84 10.58
C ILE A 32 -6.93 5.53 9.09
N LEU A 33 -7.41 4.31 8.80
CA LEU A 33 -7.57 3.82 7.43
C LEU A 33 -8.95 4.12 6.83
N GLY A 34 -9.92 4.58 7.63
CA GLY A 34 -11.29 4.86 7.18
C GLY A 34 -12.10 3.62 6.81
N THR A 35 -11.74 2.45 7.31
CA THR A 35 -12.34 1.16 6.93
C THR A 35 -13.51 0.78 7.84
N SER A 36 -14.52 0.12 7.29
CA SER A 36 -15.78 -0.21 7.99
C SER A 36 -15.70 -1.52 8.78
N THR A 37 -14.83 -2.46 8.38
CA THR A 37 -14.76 -3.79 9.01
C THR A 37 -13.34 -4.17 9.43
N ALA A 38 -13.21 -5.04 10.43
CA ALA A 38 -11.91 -5.54 10.87
C ALA A 38 -11.13 -6.24 9.75
N THR A 39 -11.82 -7.03 8.91
CA THR A 39 -11.21 -7.69 7.75
C THR A 39 -10.65 -6.68 6.76
N GLU A 40 -11.43 -5.66 6.40
CA GLU A 40 -10.99 -4.58 5.51
C GLU A 40 -9.81 -3.80 6.10
N THR A 41 -9.84 -3.56 7.41
CA THR A 41 -8.74 -2.91 8.14
C THR A 41 -7.44 -3.70 8.03
N ILE A 42 -7.52 -5.02 8.22
CA ILE A 42 -6.35 -5.90 8.18
C ILE A 42 -5.79 -5.96 6.76
N GLU A 43 -6.62 -6.15 5.75
CA GLU A 43 -6.18 -6.17 4.35
C GLU A 43 -5.53 -4.84 3.95
N ALA A 44 -6.19 -3.72 4.23
CA ALA A 44 -5.65 -2.38 3.92
C ALA A 44 -4.34 -2.10 4.68
N ALA A 45 -4.24 -2.51 5.96
CA ALA A 45 -3.00 -2.35 6.71
C ALA A 45 -1.85 -3.17 6.11
N LEU A 46 -2.12 -4.39 5.62
CA LEU A 46 -1.11 -5.23 4.96
C LEU A 46 -0.68 -4.62 3.63
N ASP A 47 -1.62 -4.10 2.83
CA ASP A 47 -1.30 -3.39 1.58
C ASP A 47 -0.46 -2.14 1.86
N MET A 48 -0.75 -1.38 2.92
CA MET A 48 0.04 -0.21 3.33
C MET A 48 1.47 -0.55 3.71
N VAL A 49 1.72 -1.72 4.31
CA VAL A 49 3.09 -2.17 4.63
C VAL A 49 3.88 -2.45 3.35
N VAL A 50 3.25 -3.08 2.34
CA VAL A 50 3.88 -3.33 1.04
C VAL A 50 4.14 -2.00 0.32
N PHE A 51 3.13 -1.13 0.25
CA PHE A 51 3.23 0.19 -0.38
C PHE A 51 4.33 1.04 0.27
N ARG A 52 4.46 1.03 1.60
CA ARG A 52 5.54 1.73 2.31
C ARG A 52 6.92 1.28 1.81
N GLN A 53 7.11 -0.01 1.57
CA GLN A 53 8.38 -0.53 1.08
C GLN A 53 8.65 -0.07 -0.36
N GLU A 54 7.64 -0.18 -1.24
CA GLU A 54 7.73 0.30 -2.62
C GLU A 54 8.05 1.81 -2.69
N LEU A 55 7.45 2.61 -1.81
CA LEU A 55 7.72 4.04 -1.70
C LEU A 55 9.17 4.31 -1.27
N LEU A 56 9.69 3.57 -0.29
CA LEU A 56 11.08 3.69 0.15
C LEU A 56 12.04 3.33 -0.97
N ASP A 57 11.79 2.23 -1.69
CA ASP A 57 12.64 1.77 -2.77
C ASP A 57 12.61 2.74 -3.96
N GLY A 58 11.43 3.25 -4.31
CA GLY A 58 11.27 4.31 -5.31
C GLY A 58 11.99 5.59 -4.91
N SER A 59 11.86 6.04 -3.66
CA SER A 59 12.53 7.25 -3.17
C SER A 59 14.06 7.15 -3.21
N ARG A 60 14.61 5.96 -2.90
CA ARG A 60 16.05 5.69 -3.00
C ARG A 60 16.52 5.68 -4.46
N ALA A 61 15.73 5.08 -5.36
CA ALA A 61 16.05 5.05 -6.78
C ALA A 61 16.03 6.45 -7.42
N LEU A 62 15.17 7.35 -6.93
CA LEU A 62 15.09 8.74 -7.38
C LEU A 62 16.17 9.64 -6.75
N PHE A 63 16.82 9.20 -5.66
CA PHE A 63 17.80 10.01 -4.96
C PHE A 63 19.01 10.31 -5.86
N GLY A 64 19.25 11.60 -6.13
CA GLY A 64 20.32 12.05 -7.03
C GLY A 64 19.93 12.20 -8.51
N MET A 65 18.67 11.92 -8.87
CA MET A 65 18.17 12.17 -10.22
C MET A 65 17.77 13.65 -10.37
N ALA A 66 18.31 14.33 -11.38
CA ALA A 66 17.86 15.67 -11.76
C ALA A 66 16.47 15.57 -12.39
N ILE A 67 15.43 16.04 -11.70
CA ILE A 67 14.09 16.11 -12.25
C ILE A 67 14.02 17.37 -13.13
N THR A 68 14.12 17.19 -14.45
CA THR A 68 13.96 18.28 -15.42
C THR A 68 12.48 18.43 -15.76
N SER A 69 11.97 19.66 -15.78
CA SER A 69 10.60 19.90 -16.25
C SER A 69 10.49 19.54 -17.75
N PRO A 70 9.46 18.79 -18.17
CA PRO A 70 9.23 18.49 -19.58
C PRO A 70 8.88 19.74 -20.41
N ASP A 71 8.45 20.83 -19.77
CA ASP A 71 8.07 22.09 -20.43
C ASP A 71 9.26 23.06 -20.66
N ALA A 72 10.50 22.61 -20.42
CA ALA A 72 11.69 23.45 -20.58
C ALA A 72 12.35 23.35 -21.98
N ALA A 73 11.64 22.84 -22.99
CA ALA A 73 12.12 22.66 -24.37
C ALA A 73 11.40 23.57 -25.37
#